data_AF-A0A952RSI5-F1
#
_entry.id   AF-A0A952RSI5-F1
#
_cell.length_a   1.000
_cell.length_b   1.000
_cell.length_c   1.000
_cell.angle_alpha   90.00
_cell.angle_beta   90.00
_cell.angle_gamma   90.00
#
_symmetry.space_group_name_H-M   'P 1'
#
loop_
_entity.id
_entity.type
_entity.pdbx_description
1 polymer ?
#
loop_
_entity_poly.entity_id
_entity_poly.type
_entity_poly.pdbx_seq_one_letter_code
_entity_poly.pdbx_strand_id
1 'polypeptide(L)' 'MAGGELAAEVPCMICLCDEGVWTKATRVFEGHESDRYVCEKRHEFGMDWRTPPTERQWPPPGRARA' A
#
# COMPACT_ATOMS: atom_id res chain seq x y z
N MET A 1 -10.01 -9.40 -0.24
CA MET A 1 -9.09 -10.43 -0.75
C MET A 1 -7.66 -9.91 -0.64
N ALA A 2 -6.66 -10.80 -0.68
CA ALA A 2 -5.26 -10.41 -0.83
C ALA A 2 -5.02 -9.63 -2.13
N GLY A 3 -4.08 -8.68 -2.10
CA GLY A 3 -3.72 -7.88 -3.27
C GLY A 3 -2.67 -8.51 -4.18
N GLY A 4 -2.04 -9.62 -3.78
CA GLY A 4 -0.97 -10.28 -4.54
C GLY A 4 0.30 -9.41 -4.70
N GLU A 5 1.21 -9.82 -5.57
CA GLU A 5 2.56 -9.23 -5.70
C GLU A 5 2.55 -7.74 -6.11
N LEU A 6 1.56 -7.33 -6.89
CA LEU A 6 1.42 -5.95 -7.37
C LEU A 6 0.96 -4.99 -6.25
N ALA A 7 0.42 -5.55 -5.17
CA ALA A 7 0.07 -4.85 -3.94
C ALA A 7 1.12 -5.00 -2.84
N ALA A 8 2.34 -5.50 -3.13
CA ALA A 8 3.38 -5.67 -2.10
C ALA A 8 3.84 -4.33 -1.50
N GLU A 9 3.75 -3.24 -2.27
CA GLU A 9 4.10 -1.89 -1.86
C GLU A 9 2.99 -0.93 -2.28
N VAL A 10 2.51 -0.12 -1.33
CA VAL A 10 1.37 0.80 -1.48
C VAL A 10 1.70 2.15 -0.85
N PRO A 11 0.94 3.21 -1.17
CA PRO A 11 1.01 4.45 -0.40
C PRO A 11 0.47 4.27 1.03
N CYS A 12 1.17 4.83 2.01
CA CYS A 12 0.68 4.90 3.37
C CYS A 12 -0.51 5.87 3.45
N MET A 13 -1.70 5.31 3.70
CA MET A 13 -2.92 6.10 3.79
C MET A 13 -2.90 7.04 5.01
N ILE A 14 -2.24 6.65 6.10
CA ILE A 14 -2.13 7.48 7.30
C ILE A 14 -1.24 8.71 7.04
N CYS A 15 -0.03 8.53 6.50
CA CYS A 15 0.83 9.67 6.15
C CYS A 15 0.18 10.59 5.09
N LEU A 16 -0.56 10.00 4.15
CA LEU A 16 -1.25 10.76 3.13
C LEU A 16 -2.40 11.59 3.71
N CYS A 17 -3.19 11.03 4.63
CA CYS A 17 -4.30 11.73 5.26
C CYS A 17 -3.86 12.75 6.32
N ASP A 18 -2.88 12.42 7.15
CA ASP A 18 -2.48 13.25 8.29
C ASP A 18 -1.50 14.37 7.87
N GLU A 19 -0.58 14.08 6.95
CA GLU A 19 0.51 14.99 6.57
C GLU A 19 0.46 15.41 5.09
N GLY A 20 -0.41 14.80 4.27
CA GLY A 20 -0.44 15.04 2.83
C GLY A 20 0.76 14.45 2.08
N VAL A 21 1.52 13.53 2.71
CA VAL A 21 2.78 13.01 2.17
C VAL A 21 2.64 11.57 1.69
N TRP A 22 3.02 11.34 0.44
CA TRP A 22 3.16 10.01 -0.14
C TRP A 22 4.38 9.30 0.46
N THR A 23 4.13 8.47 1.47
CA THR A 23 5.15 7.61 2.07
C THR A 23 4.95 6.18 1.61
N LYS A 24 6.04 5.46 1.29
CA LYS A 24 5.95 4.06 0.92
C LYS A 24 5.53 3.22 2.13
N ALA A 25 4.56 2.34 1.94
CA ALA A 25 4.20 1.29 2.87
C ALA A 25 4.45 -0.08 2.23
N THR A 26 5.09 -0.97 2.98
CA THR A 26 5.42 -2.32 2.53
C THR A 26 4.54 -3.31 3.25
N ARG A 27 4.05 -4.31 2.51
CA ARG A 27 3.22 -5.36 3.07
C ARG A 27 4.05 -6.22 4.03
N VAL A 28 3.57 -6.36 5.26
CA VAL A 28 4.17 -7.21 6.29
C VAL A 28 3.42 -8.54 6.44
N PHE A 29 2.16 -8.59 6.01
CA PHE A 29 1.36 -9.81 6.01
C PHE A 29 0.38 -9.78 4.86
N GLU A 30 0.37 -10.85 4.05
CA GLU A 30 -0.68 -11.09 3.05
C GLU A 30 -1.77 -11.93 3.72
N GLY A 31 -2.96 -11.36 3.88
CA GLY A 31 -4.08 -12.04 4.52
C GLY A 31 -5.08 -12.54 3.48
N HIS A 32 -5.90 -13.52 3.84
CA HIS A 32 -6.93 -14.04 2.93
C HIS A 32 -7.96 -12.95 2.54
N GLU A 33 -8.34 -12.12 3.51
CA GLU A 33 -9.32 -11.06 3.33
C GLU A 33 -8.67 -9.68 3.21
N SER A 34 -7.68 -9.39 4.05
CA SER A 34 -7.00 -8.09 4.13
C SER A 34 -5.49 -8.24 4.22
N ASP A 35 -4.76 -7.39 3.51
CA ASP A 35 -3.31 -7.28 3.61
C ASP A 35 -2.94 -6.27 4.72
N ARG A 36 -1.84 -6.52 5.45
CA ARG A 36 -1.30 -5.57 6.44
C ARG A 36 -0.03 -4.92 5.95
N TYR A 37 0.07 -3.62 6.18
CA TYR A 37 1.16 -2.78 5.70
C TYR A 37 1.78 -1.97 6.82
N VAL A 38 3.07 -1.69 6.67
CA VAL A 38 3.83 -0.80 7.56
C VAL A 38 4.64 0.18 6.70
N CYS A 39 4.55 1.47 7.01
CA CYS A 39 5.35 2.50 6.35
C CYS A 39 6.66 2.79 7.10
N GLU A 40 7.54 3.60 6.48
CA GLU A 40 8.83 4.00 7.07
C GLU A 40 8.67 4.77 8.40
N LYS A 41 7.53 5.41 8.61
CA LYS A 41 7.15 6.08 9.88
C LYS A 41 6.51 5.14 10.90
N ARG A 42 6.48 3.83 10.63
CA ARG A 42 5.86 2.78 11.46
C ARG A 42 4.35 2.90 11.64
N HIS A 43 3.64 3.55 10.72
CA HIS A 43 2.18 3.46 10.70
C HIS A 43 1.76 2.10 10.18
N GLU A 44 0.90 1.41 10.93
CA GLU A 44 0.34 0.12 10.58
C GLU A 44 -1.11 0.27 10.13
N PHE A 45 -1.48 -0.37 9.03
CA PHE A 45 -2.86 -0.36 8.54
C PHE A 45 -3.18 -1.63 7.76
N GLY A 46 -4.47 -1.97 7.72
CA GLY A 46 -5.03 -3.02 6.88
C GLY A 46 -5.60 -2.45 5.59
N MET A 47 -5.49 -3.18 4.49
CA MET A 47 -6.12 -2.82 3.22
C MET A 47 -6.80 -4.04 2.60
N ASP A 48 -8.08 -3.88 2.31
CA ASP A 48 -8.91 -4.87 1.64
C ASP A 48 -8.91 -4.62 0.13
N TRP A 49 -8.48 -5.62 -0.64
CA TRP A 49 -8.58 -5.56 -2.09
C TRP A 49 -9.90 -6.18 -2.54
N ARG A 50 -10.76 -5.37 -3.17
CA ARG A 50 -11.98 -5.86 -3.85
C ARG A 50 -11.64 -6.66 -5.10
N THR A 51 -10.63 -6.20 -5.83
CA THR A 51 -10.03 -6.90 -6.97
C THR A 51 -8.52 -6.74 -6.83
N PRO A 52 -7.70 -7.79 -7.02
CA PRO A 52 -6.26 -7.65 -7.04
C PRO A 52 -5.84 -6.60 -8.10
N PRO A 53 -4.93 -5.69 -7.76
CA PRO A 53 -4.44 -4.70 -8.70
C PRO A 53 -3.74 -5.36 -9.88
N THR A 54 -3.91 -4.78 -11.07
CA THR A 54 -3.26 -5.21 -12.31
C THR A 54 -1.95 -4.48 -12.60
N GLU A 55 -1.59 -3.52 -11.75
CA GLU A 55 -0.35 -2.73 -11.84
C GLU A 55 0.23 -2.48 -10.46
N ARG A 56 1.54 -2.17 -10.39
CA ARG A 56 2.22 -1.87 -9.14
C ARG A 56 1.60 -0.65 -8.48
N GLN A 57 1.28 -0.77 -7.20
CA GLN A 57 0.67 0.32 -6.44
C GLN A 57 1.70 1.34 -5.93
N TRP A 58 2.99 1.01 -6.02
CA TRP A 58 4.11 1.90 -5.74
C TRP A 58 5.18 1.84 -6.85
N PRO A 59 5.74 3.00 -7.29
CA PRO A 59 5.24 4.34 -6.99
C PRO A 59 3.79 4.51 -7.52
N PRO A 60 2.99 5.43 -6.96
CA PRO A 60 1.59 5.57 -7.36
C PRO A 60 1.45 5.73 -8.88
N PRO A 61 0.49 5.04 -9.52
CA PRO A 61 0.24 5.19 -10.96
C PRO A 61 0.10 6.65 -11.36
N GLY A 62 0.83 7.07 -12.41
CA GLY A 62 0.89 8.48 -12.84
C GLY A 62 1.99 9.33 -12.16
N ARG A 63 2.65 8.81 -11.12
CA ARG A 63 3.94 9.30 -10.61
C ARG A 63 5.02 8.27 -10.90
N ALA A 64 5.36 8.10 -12.17
CA ALA A 64 6.60 7.43 -12.53
C ALA A 64 7.75 8.14 -11.80
N ARG A 65 8.66 7.37 -11.18
CA ARG A 65 9.90 7.89 -10.58
C ARG A 65 10.54 8.87 -11.58
N ALA A 66 10.58 10.15 -11.23
CA ALA A 66 11.54 11.07 -11.82
C ALA A 66 12.95 10.65 -11.37
#